data_AF-A0A498FCN0-F1
#
_entry.id   AF-A0A498FCN0-F1
#
_cell.length_a   1.000
_cell.length_b   1.000
_cell.length_c   1.000
_cell.angle_alpha   90.00
_cell.angle_beta   90.00
_cell.angle_gamma   90.00
#
_symmetry.space_group_name_H-M   'P 1'
#
loop_
_entity.id
_entity.type
_entity.pdbx_description
1 polymer ?
#
loop_
_entity_poly.entity_id
_entity_poly.type
_entity_poly.pdbx_seq_one_letter_code
_entity_poly.pdbx_strand_id
1 'polypeptide(L)'
;MLMSNITRNLINGMQKHKVQQIAYVASAGIHLELKGISGFLVTFILRKVLADHNRAYELLRNSGLQWTIARPMQLTTGTLTGSYRETNTGIAPAGQ
;
A
#
# COMPACT_ATOMS: atom_id res chain seq x y z
N MET A 1 2.75 -8.20 -14.08
CA MET A 1 2.88 -7.49 -12.79
C MET A 1 3.44 -6.12 -13.10
N LEU A 2 2.69 -5.06 -12.78
CA LEU A 2 3.01 -3.69 -13.14
C LEU A 2 3.66 -2.96 -11.96
N MET A 3 3.06 -3.05 -10.76
CA MET A 3 3.49 -2.28 -9.59
C MET A 3 4.87 -2.72 -9.13
N SER A 4 5.09 -4.02 -8.98
CA SER A 4 6.40 -4.56 -8.59
C SER A 4 7.53 -4.26 -9.59
N ASN A 5 7.22 -4.16 -10.89
CA ASN A 5 8.20 -3.76 -11.90
C ASN A 5 8.59 -2.29 -11.78
N ILE A 6 7.60 -1.40 -11.61
CA ILE A 6 7.83 0.03 -11.37
C ILE A 6 8.66 0.22 -10.10
N THR A 7 8.28 -0.44 -9.00
CA THR A 7 8.99 -0.38 -7.72
C THR A 7 10.44 -0.82 -7.85
N ARG A 8 10.73 -1.90 -8.59
CA ARG A 8 12.11 -2.36 -8.82
C ARG A 8 12.94 -1.31 -9.56
N ASN A 9 12.37 -0.71 -10.61
CA ASN A 9 13.05 0.32 -11.39
C ASN A 9 13.31 1.58 -10.55
N LEU A 10 12.34 1.98 -9.70
CA LEU A 10 12.51 3.08 -8.77
C LEU A 10 13.62 2.80 -7.76
N ILE A 11 13.63 1.64 -7.11
CA ILE A 11 14.68 1.25 -6.15
C ILE A 11 16.06 1.35 -6.79
N ASN A 12 16.23 0.77 -7.99
CA ASN A 12 17.50 0.80 -8.71
C ASN A 12 17.96 2.25 -9.01
N GLY A 13 17.04 3.09 -9.47
CA GLY A 13 17.32 4.51 -9.73
C GLY A 13 17.69 5.25 -8.45
N MET A 14 16.93 5.06 -7.38
CA MET A 14 17.18 5.69 -6.09
C MET A 14 18.54 5.31 -5.51
N GLN A 15 18.90 4.03 -5.54
CA GLN A 15 20.21 3.55 -5.07
C GLN A 15 21.35 4.15 -5.90
N LYS A 16 21.22 4.17 -7.24
CA LYS A 16 22.22 4.77 -8.13
C LYS A 16 22.44 6.25 -7.84
N HIS A 17 21.37 6.98 -7.53
CA HIS A 17 21.39 8.43 -7.30
C HIS A 17 21.45 8.82 -5.81
N LYS A 18 21.67 7.85 -4.92
CA LYS A 18 21.76 8.05 -3.45
C LYS A 18 20.52 8.72 -2.84
N VAL A 19 19.34 8.50 -3.43
CA VAL A 19 18.05 8.92 -2.86
C VAL A 19 17.64 7.87 -1.81
N GLN A 20 17.33 8.32 -0.60
CA GLN A 20 17.15 7.42 0.54
C GLN A 20 15.69 7.20 0.95
N GLN A 21 14.79 8.16 0.68
CA GLN A 21 13.42 8.17 1.17
C GLN A 21 12.42 7.94 0.03
N ILE A 22 11.44 7.07 0.26
CA ILE A 22 10.29 6.88 -0.63
C ILE A 22 8.98 6.76 0.14
N ALA A 23 7.93 7.42 -0.36
CA ALA A 23 6.56 7.19 0.06
C ALA A 23 5.81 6.45 -1.06
N TYR A 24 5.00 5.45 -0.69
CA TYR A 24 4.25 4.64 -1.63
C TYR A 24 2.81 4.44 -1.16
N VAL A 25 1.86 4.50 -2.09
CA VAL A 25 0.45 4.22 -1.83
C VAL A 25 0.14 2.81 -2.32
N ALA A 26 -0.21 1.94 -1.38
CA ALA A 26 -0.72 0.60 -1.65
C ALA A 26 -2.24 0.58 -1.44
N SER A 27 -2.79 -0.61 -1.17
CA SER A 27 -4.20 -0.80 -0.82
C SER A 27 -4.30 -1.47 0.54
N ALA A 28 -5.35 -1.15 1.31
CA ALA A 28 -5.81 -2.07 2.35
C ALA A 28 -6.17 -3.43 1.70
N GLY A 29 -5.82 -4.52 2.36
CA GLY A 29 -6.05 -5.90 1.94
C GLY A 29 -4.82 -6.64 1.43
N ILE A 30 -3.66 -5.99 1.29
CA ILE A 30 -2.42 -6.65 0.83
C ILE A 30 -1.92 -7.73 1.80
N HIS A 31 -2.32 -7.65 3.07
CA HIS A 31 -2.03 -8.63 4.13
C HIS A 31 -3.29 -9.37 4.60
N LEU A 32 -4.34 -9.43 3.76
CA LEU A 32 -5.61 -10.12 4.05
C LEU A 32 -6.36 -9.58 5.29
N GLU A 33 -6.21 -8.28 5.56
CA GLU A 33 -6.79 -7.61 6.72
C GLU A 33 -8.30 -7.29 6.57
N LEU A 34 -8.86 -7.42 5.37
CA LEU A 34 -10.28 -7.15 5.09
C LEU A 34 -11.15 -8.31 5.58
N LYS A 35 -11.95 -8.09 6.63
CA LYS A 35 -12.87 -9.09 7.21
C LYS A 35 -14.30 -8.93 6.70
N GLY A 36 -15.09 -10.00 6.77
CA GLY A 36 -16.51 -10.02 6.38
C GLY A 36 -16.74 -10.45 4.91
N ILE A 37 -18.01 -10.70 4.57
CA ILE A 37 -18.42 -11.23 3.25
C ILE A 37 -18.03 -10.27 2.11
N SER A 38 -18.26 -8.97 2.30
CA SER A 38 -17.86 -7.92 1.36
C SER A 38 -16.34 -7.84 1.19
N GLY A 39 -15.58 -7.89 2.30
CA GLY A 39 -14.12 -7.91 2.29
C GLY A 39 -13.55 -9.12 1.54
N PHE A 40 -14.15 -10.30 1.71
CA PHE A 40 -13.76 -11.51 1.00
C PHE A 40 -14.00 -11.41 -0.51
N LEU A 41 -15.16 -10.88 -0.93
CA LEU A 41 -15.50 -10.69 -2.34
C LEU A 41 -14.55 -9.69 -3.02
N VAL A 42 -14.29 -8.56 -2.37
CA VAL A 42 -13.33 -7.55 -2.86
C VAL A 42 -11.93 -8.14 -2.96
N THR A 43 -11.50 -8.85 -1.92
CA THR A 43 -10.20 -9.53 -1.92
C THR A 43 -10.12 -10.51 -3.07
N PHE A 44 -11.18 -11.27 -3.36
CA PHE A 44 -11.26 -12.24 -4.47
C PHE A 44 -11.14 -11.57 -5.85
N ILE A 45 -11.89 -10.51 -6.09
CA ILE A 45 -11.87 -9.79 -7.37
C ILE A 45 -10.51 -9.13 -7.60
N LEU A 46 -9.93 -8.54 -6.54
CA LEU A 46 -8.69 -7.78 -6.61
C LEU A 46 -7.42 -8.61 -6.30
N ARG A 47 -7.51 -9.94 -6.17
CA ARG A 47 -6.37 -10.80 -5.73
C ARG A 47 -5.08 -10.51 -6.48
N LYS A 48 -5.15 -10.39 -7.81
CA LYS A 48 -3.96 -10.15 -8.64
C LYS A 48 -3.33 -8.78 -8.36
N VAL A 49 -4.15 -7.75 -8.19
CA VAL A 49 -3.70 -6.38 -7.92
C VAL A 49 -3.14 -6.28 -6.49
N LEU A 50 -3.85 -6.83 -5.50
CA LEU A 50 -3.38 -6.89 -4.11
C LEU A 50 -2.07 -7.68 -4.00
N ALA A 51 -1.94 -8.79 -4.71
CA ALA A 51 -0.70 -9.56 -4.74
C ALA A 51 0.46 -8.80 -5.41
N ASP A 52 0.18 -7.94 -6.39
CA ASP A 52 1.22 -7.10 -7.02
C ASP A 52 1.65 -5.95 -6.09
N HIS A 53 0.70 -5.32 -5.38
CA HIS A 53 1.02 -4.38 -4.31
C HIS A 53 1.82 -5.02 -3.18
N ASN A 54 1.49 -6.25 -2.77
CA ASN A 54 2.24 -6.97 -1.75
C ASN A 54 3.68 -7.26 -2.21
N ARG A 55 3.88 -7.61 -3.49
CA ARG A 55 5.24 -7.76 -4.05
C ARG A 55 6.01 -6.44 -4.06
N ALA A 56 5.36 -5.32 -4.38
CA ALA A 56 5.96 -4.00 -4.30
C ALA A 56 6.35 -3.64 -2.84
N TYR A 57 5.49 -3.95 -1.87
CA TYR A 57 5.78 -3.81 -0.45
C TYR A 57 7.03 -4.61 -0.05
N GLU A 58 7.11 -5.90 -0.41
CA GLU A 58 8.27 -6.72 -0.08
C GLU A 58 9.56 -6.22 -0.75
N LEU A 59 9.48 -5.70 -1.99
CA LEU A 59 10.64 -5.09 -2.65
C LEU A 59 11.13 -3.85 -1.87
N LEU A 60 10.23 -2.97 -1.45
CA LEU A 60 10.59 -1.78 -0.66
C LEU A 60 11.15 -2.17 0.70
N ARG A 61 10.50 -3.11 1.39
CA ARG A 61 10.93 -3.62 2.70
C ARG A 61 12.35 -4.17 2.66
N ASN A 62 12.71 -4.87 1.59
CA ASN A 62 14.03 -5.49 1.41
C ASN A 62 15.05 -4.60 0.67
N SER A 63 14.70 -3.36 0.31
CA SER A 63 15.55 -2.47 -0.51
C SER A 63 16.67 -1.75 0.25
N GLY A 64 16.57 -1.70 1.58
CA GLY A 64 17.43 -0.86 2.43
C GLY A 64 17.12 0.64 2.38
N LEU A 65 16.10 1.07 1.62
CA LEU A 65 15.62 2.44 1.62
C LEU A 65 14.79 2.75 2.87
N GLN A 66 14.71 4.03 3.24
CA GLN A 66 13.73 4.52 4.19
C GLN A 66 12.38 4.62 3.46
N TRP A 67 11.38 3.87 3.92
CA TRP A 67 10.09 3.77 3.23
C TRP A 67 8.92 4.11 4.16
N THR A 68 7.88 4.69 3.56
CA THR A 68 6.57 4.88 4.18
C THR A 68 5.51 4.36 3.22
N ILE A 69 4.66 3.45 3.68
CA ILE A 69 3.63 2.83 2.85
C ILE A 69 2.25 3.12 3.44
N ALA A 70 1.48 3.94 2.73
CA ALA A 70 0.09 4.20 3.06
C ALA A 70 -0.81 3.10 2.46
N ARG A 71 -1.70 2.52 3.27
CA ARG A 71 -2.67 1.50 2.86
C ARG A 71 -4.10 2.02 3.09
N PRO A 72 -4.56 2.97 2.27
CA PRO A 72 -5.90 3.52 2.42
C PRO A 72 -6.97 2.45 2.20
N MET A 73 -8.13 2.69 2.82
CA MET A 73 -9.39 2.08 2.43
C MET A 73 -9.89 2.75 1.13
N GLN A 74 -11.19 2.71 0.86
CA GLN A 74 -11.78 3.38 -0.30
C GLN A 74 -11.37 4.86 -0.37
N LEU A 75 -10.78 5.25 -1.50
CA LEU A 75 -10.52 6.65 -1.82
C LEU A 75 -11.84 7.33 -2.21
N THR A 76 -12.03 8.56 -1.75
CA THR A 76 -13.22 9.37 -2.03
C THR A 76 -12.81 10.68 -2.69
N THR A 77 -13.74 11.34 -3.37
CA THR A 77 -13.54 12.64 -4.05
C THR A 77 -14.06 13.82 -3.25
N GLY A 78 -14.22 13.65 -1.94
CA GLY A 78 -14.66 14.71 -1.03
C GLY A 78 -13.61 15.81 -0.84
N THR A 79 -14.00 16.89 -0.18
CA THR A 79 -13.10 17.98 0.20
C THR A 79 -12.01 17.51 1.15
N LEU A 80 -10.82 18.12 1.06
CA LEU A 80 -9.72 17.85 1.99
C LEU A 80 -10.14 18.13 3.44
N THR A 81 -10.12 17.11 4.29
CA THR A 81 -10.44 17.25 5.72
C THR A 81 -9.23 17.57 6.57
N GLY A 82 -8.02 17.14 6.15
CA GLY A 82 -6.78 17.24 6.94
C GLY A 82 -6.77 16.39 8.22
N SER A 83 -7.85 15.68 8.52
CA SER A 83 -8.04 14.86 9.73
C SER A 83 -8.38 13.44 9.30
N TYR A 84 -7.48 12.51 9.57
CA TYR A 84 -7.61 11.11 9.20
C TYR A 84 -7.37 10.23 10.42
N ARG A 85 -8.07 9.08 10.47
CA ARG A 85 -7.75 8.03 11.44
C ARG A 85 -6.71 7.11 10.82
N GLU A 86 -5.58 6.95 11.49
CA GLU A 86 -4.47 6.12 11.04
C GLU A 86 -4.07 5.09 12.09
N THR A 87 -3.45 4.01 11.62
CA THR A 87 -2.87 2.98 12.49
C THR A 87 -1.68 2.35 11.78
N ASN A 88 -0.64 2.02 12.54
CA ASN A 88 0.48 1.23 12.06
C ASN A 88 0.15 -0.28 12.00
N THR A 89 -0.97 -0.70 12.59
CA THR A 89 -1.39 -2.10 12.67
C THR A 89 -2.80 -2.29 12.08
N GLY A 90 -2.90 -3.09 11.01
CA GLY A 90 -4.19 -3.48 10.44
C GLY A 90 -4.95 -2.33 9.77
N ILE A 91 -6.23 -2.18 10.13
CA ILE A 91 -7.19 -1.19 9.62
C ILE A 91 -7.57 -0.25 10.76
N ALA A 92 -7.58 1.06 10.50
CA ALA A 92 -7.97 2.04 11.50
C ALA A 92 -9.45 1.86 11.90
N PRO A 93 -9.83 2.14 13.17
CA PRO A 93 -11.21 2.02 13.61
C PRO A 93 -12.17 2.81 12.70
N ALA A 94 -13.31 2.19 12.38
CA ALA A 94 -14.41 2.91 11.75
C ALA A 94 -14.83 4.06 12.67
N GLY A 95 -15.17 5.20 12.07
CA GLY A 95 -15.78 6.29 12.85
C GLY A 95 -17.16 5.85 13.32
N GLN A 96 -17.58 6.34 14.48
CA GLN A 96 -18.99 6.36 14.84
C GLN A 96 -19.78 7.17 13.81
#